data_AF-A0A087BBB4-F1
#
_entry.id   AF-A0A087BBB4-F1
#
_cell.length_a   1.000
_cell.length_b   1.000
_cell.length_c   1.000
_cell.angle_alpha   90.00
_cell.angle_beta   90.00
_cell.angle_gamma   90.00
#
_symmetry.space_group_name_H-M   'P 1'
#
loop_
_entity.id
_entity.type
_entity.pdbx_description
1 polymer ?
#
loop_
_entity_poly.entity_id
_entity_poly.type
_entity_poly.pdbx_seq_one_letter_code
_entity_poly.pdbx_strand_id
1 'polypeptide(L)'
;MDNTSSLKKSFSRIWTLEREVLFYSLFLCIISFIFLRSDLSPATIFKSILPTMSGLWWYITAYVITLIFMPFLTKALKLLGRDMHRKLCITILIMWGLCYGVAPFLGLWGRLGLNAVELIFLYILISYYRWYINSWTRKTGWTLFAIGVIWIFAVMIIACILTDVTGHVLFMNVYHSYTRTFTLPSLLVEFGLILVCTNPKREHHSRIVNAIAGSALSAYLVTEYPATRT
;
A
#
# COMPACT_ATOMS: atom_id res chain seq x y z
N MET A 1 5.03 6.31 -25.13
CA MET A 1 3.68 5.89 -25.54
C MET A 1 2.66 6.48 -24.58
N ASP A 2 1.88 7.46 -25.07
CA ASP A 2 0.81 8.13 -24.34
C ASP A 2 -0.36 7.19 -24.08
N ASN A 3 -0.33 6.55 -22.91
CA ASN A 3 -1.48 5.85 -22.37
C ASN A 3 -2.10 6.78 -21.33
N THR A 4 -2.82 7.81 -21.76
CA THR A 4 -3.69 8.55 -20.85
C THR A 4 -4.62 7.53 -20.21
N SER A 5 -4.48 7.37 -18.90
CA SER A 5 -5.46 6.70 -18.05
C SER A 5 -6.79 7.38 -18.36
N SER A 6 -7.62 6.73 -19.17
CA SER A 6 -8.95 7.23 -19.47
C SER A 6 -9.91 6.67 -18.43
N LEU A 7 -10.95 7.42 -18.09
CA LEU A 7 -12.00 6.95 -17.19
C LEU A 7 -12.52 5.58 -17.63
N LYS A 8 -12.74 5.39 -18.93
CA LYS A 8 -13.16 4.11 -19.53
C LYS A 8 -12.22 2.95 -19.17
N LYS A 9 -10.89 3.16 -19.21
CA LYS A 9 -9.90 2.14 -18.83
C LYS A 9 -9.92 1.85 -17.33
N SER A 10 -10.07 2.88 -16.49
CA SER A 10 -10.23 2.68 -15.04
C SER A 10 -11.47 1.86 -14.72
N PHE A 11 -12.64 2.23 -15.28
CA PHE A 11 -13.88 1.46 -15.08
C PHE A 11 -13.80 0.03 -15.59
N SER A 12 -13.15 -0.21 -16.74
CA SER A 12 -12.92 -1.57 -17.23
C SER A 12 -12.08 -2.41 -16.26
N ARG A 13 -11.05 -1.83 -15.64
CA ARG A 13 -10.23 -2.52 -14.62
C ARG A 13 -11.00 -2.79 -13.35
N ILE A 14 -11.77 -1.80 -12.88
CA ILE A 14 -12.64 -1.93 -11.70
C ILE A 14 -13.66 -3.04 -11.92
N TRP A 15 -14.26 -3.13 -13.10
CA TRP A 15 -15.21 -4.18 -13.44
C TRP A 15 -14.60 -5.58 -13.38
N THR A 16 -13.41 -5.76 -13.96
CA THR A 16 -12.71 -7.06 -13.88
C THR A 16 -12.37 -7.43 -12.43
N LEU A 17 -11.86 -6.47 -11.66
CA LEU A 17 -11.54 -6.66 -10.25
C LEU A 17 -12.77 -7.03 -9.42
N GLU A 18 -13.90 -6.32 -9.61
CA GLU A 18 -15.15 -6.58 -8.89
C GLU A 18 -15.62 -8.02 -9.10
N ARG A 19 -15.56 -8.51 -10.34
CA ARG A 19 -15.95 -9.90 -10.65
C ARG A 19 -15.10 -10.93 -9.93
N GLU A 20 -13.79 -10.71 -9.89
CA GLU A 20 -12.86 -11.60 -9.20
C GLU A 20 -13.10 -11.58 -7.69
N VAL A 21 -13.22 -10.38 -7.12
CA VAL A 21 -13.44 -10.17 -5.69
C VAL A 21 -14.81 -10.72 -5.25
N LEU A 22 -15.85 -10.56 -6.07
CA LEU A 22 -17.18 -11.13 -5.83
C LEU A 22 -17.18 -12.67 -5.87
N PHE A 23 -16.43 -13.26 -6.80
CA PHE A 23 -16.25 -14.71 -6.83
C PHE A 23 -15.63 -15.20 -5.52
N TYR A 24 -14.53 -14.58 -5.07
CA TYR A 24 -13.86 -14.95 -3.83
C TYR A 24 -14.73 -14.70 -2.59
N SER A 25 -15.49 -13.60 -2.52
CA SER A 25 -16.31 -13.30 -1.34
C SER A 25 -17.42 -14.32 -1.14
N LEU A 26 -18.11 -14.70 -2.22
CA LEU A 26 -19.16 -15.71 -2.18
C LEU A 26 -18.59 -17.10 -1.90
N PHE A 27 -17.48 -17.45 -2.56
CA PHE A 27 -16.80 -18.73 -2.34
C PHE A 27 -16.33 -18.90 -0.90
N LEU A 28 -15.68 -17.89 -0.33
CA LEU A 28 -15.21 -17.91 1.06
C LEU A 28 -16.36 -17.88 2.05
N CYS A 29 -17.44 -17.15 1.76
CA CYS A 29 -18.66 -17.17 2.57
C CYS A 29 -19.21 -18.61 2.68
N ILE A 30 -19.38 -19.30 1.54
CA ILE A 30 -19.87 -20.69 1.49
C ILE A 30 -18.92 -21.64 2.24
N ILE A 31 -17.62 -21.55 1.99
CA ILE A 31 -16.62 -22.39 2.68
C ILE A 31 -16.64 -22.17 4.19
N SER A 32 -16.77 -20.92 4.62
CA SER A 32 -16.77 -20.56 6.04
C SER A 32 -17.96 -21.18 6.77
N PHE A 33 -19.14 -21.21 6.12
CA PHE A 33 -20.32 -21.88 6.64
C PHE A 33 -20.18 -23.41 6.70
N ILE A 34 -19.69 -24.04 5.62
CA ILE A 34 -19.66 -25.50 5.51
C ILE A 34 -18.52 -26.12 6.33
N PHE A 35 -17.32 -25.54 6.24
CA PHE A 35 -16.09 -26.17 6.72
C PHE A 35 -15.55 -25.54 8.01
N LEU A 36 -15.58 -24.21 8.14
CA LEU A 36 -15.07 -23.56 9.34
C LEU A 36 -16.09 -23.52 10.49
N ARG A 37 -17.39 -23.75 10.19
CA ARG A 37 -18.51 -23.57 11.13
C ARG A 37 -18.44 -22.23 11.86
N SER A 38 -17.91 -21.21 11.18
CA SER A 38 -17.77 -19.89 11.74
C SER A 38 -19.13 -19.21 11.81
N ASP A 39 -19.47 -18.61 12.94
CA ASP A 39 -20.65 -17.76 13.08
C ASP A 39 -20.44 -16.44 12.32
N LEU A 40 -20.59 -16.48 11.00
CA LEU A 40 -20.54 -15.29 10.16
C LEU A 40 -21.73 -14.39 10.50
N SER A 41 -21.43 -13.15 10.90
CA SER A 41 -22.48 -12.16 11.14
C SER A 41 -23.32 -11.91 9.88
N PRO A 42 -24.63 -11.64 9.99
CA PRO A 42 -25.47 -11.26 8.85
C PRO A 42 -24.90 -10.08 8.05
N ALA A 43 -24.21 -9.15 8.74
CA ALA A 43 -23.50 -8.05 8.11
C ALA A 43 -22.39 -8.55 7.16
N THR A 44 -21.60 -9.55 7.55
CA THR A 44 -20.54 -10.13 6.69
C THR A 44 -21.11 -10.83 5.47
N ILE A 45 -22.25 -11.52 5.62
CA ILE A 45 -22.94 -12.17 4.50
C ILE A 45 -23.38 -11.11 3.49
N PHE A 46 -24.02 -10.03 3.96
CA PHE A 46 -24.46 -8.94 3.11
C PHE A 46 -23.28 -8.25 2.40
N LYS A 47 -22.19 -7.99 3.15
CA LYS A 47 -20.94 -7.45 2.59
C LYS A 47 -20.36 -8.36 1.49
N SER A 48 -20.56 -9.68 1.56
CA SER A 48 -20.05 -10.62 0.56
C SER A 48 -20.74 -10.52 -0.80
N ILE A 49 -21.91 -9.87 -0.90
CA ILE A 49 -22.65 -9.67 -2.15
C ILE A 49 -22.13 -8.45 -2.92
N LEU A 50 -21.61 -7.44 -2.21
CA LEU A 50 -21.08 -6.20 -2.78
C LEU A 50 -19.73 -5.84 -2.13
N PRO A 51 -18.72 -6.71 -2.27
CA PRO A 51 -17.52 -6.69 -1.44
C PRO A 51 -16.70 -5.40 -1.52
N THR A 52 -16.63 -4.78 -2.69
CA THR A 52 -15.89 -3.52 -2.88
C THR A 52 -16.65 -2.33 -2.30
N MET A 53 -17.96 -2.23 -2.55
CA MET A 53 -18.76 -1.12 -2.02
C MET A 53 -18.92 -1.21 -0.50
N SER A 54 -18.97 -2.43 0.01
CA SER A 54 -19.22 -2.69 1.43
C SER A 54 -17.95 -2.63 2.29
N GLY A 55 -16.79 -2.38 1.68
CA GLY A 55 -15.51 -2.35 2.39
C GLY A 55 -15.10 -3.69 2.96
N LEU A 56 -15.49 -4.82 2.34
CA LEU A 56 -15.18 -6.16 2.85
C LEU A 56 -13.68 -6.37 2.97
N TRP A 57 -12.95 -5.96 1.93
CA TRP A 57 -11.50 -5.82 1.96
C TRP A 57 -11.13 -4.35 1.80
N TRP A 58 -10.45 -3.82 2.82
CA TRP A 58 -10.10 -2.40 2.86
C TRP A 58 -9.19 -1.99 1.70
N TYR A 59 -8.24 -2.86 1.30
CA TYR A 59 -7.29 -2.57 0.22
C TYR A 59 -7.98 -2.50 -1.15
N ILE A 60 -8.91 -3.43 -1.43
CA ILE A 60 -9.66 -3.45 -2.68
C ILE A 60 -10.46 -2.17 -2.86
N THR A 61 -11.16 -1.77 -1.80
CA THR A 61 -11.97 -0.55 -1.79
C THR A 61 -11.10 0.69 -2.01
N ALA A 62 -9.97 0.78 -1.28
CA ALA A 62 -9.00 1.86 -1.43
C ALA A 62 -8.43 1.92 -2.86
N TYR A 63 -8.07 0.76 -3.42
CA TYR A 63 -7.52 0.64 -4.76
C TYR A 63 -8.51 1.07 -5.85
N VAL A 64 -9.78 0.68 -5.73
CA VAL A 64 -10.85 1.12 -6.66
C VAL A 64 -11.03 2.62 -6.62
N ILE A 65 -11.04 3.23 -5.42
CA ILE A 65 -11.07 4.69 -5.28
C ILE A 65 -9.86 5.31 -6.00
N THR A 66 -8.64 4.81 -5.75
CA THR A 66 -7.43 5.30 -6.42
C THR A 66 -7.52 5.17 -7.94
N LEU A 67 -8.08 4.07 -8.48
CA LEU A 67 -8.26 3.88 -9.93
C LEU A 67 -9.20 4.92 -10.55
N ILE A 68 -10.26 5.31 -9.84
CA ILE A 68 -11.20 6.36 -10.27
C ILE A 68 -10.48 7.71 -10.33
N PHE A 69 -9.65 8.03 -9.33
CA PHE A 69 -8.89 9.28 -9.28
C PHE A 69 -7.68 9.32 -10.21
N MET A 70 -7.11 8.18 -10.55
CA MET A 70 -5.93 8.02 -11.39
C MET A 70 -5.92 8.88 -12.67
N PRO A 71 -6.98 8.89 -13.53
CA PRO A 71 -7.03 9.74 -14.73
C PRO A 71 -6.82 11.24 -14.42
N PHE A 72 -7.49 11.73 -13.37
CA PHE A 72 -7.41 13.13 -12.95
C PHE A 72 -6.02 13.46 -12.38
N LEU A 73 -5.51 12.58 -11.51
CA LEU A 73 -4.18 12.70 -10.92
C LEU A 73 -3.10 12.71 -12.00
N THR A 74 -3.18 11.80 -12.98
CA THR A 74 -2.22 11.75 -14.10
C THR A 74 -2.18 13.09 -14.84
N LYS A 75 -3.34 13.64 -15.19
CA LYS A 75 -3.43 14.91 -15.91
C LYS A 75 -2.92 16.08 -15.06
N ALA A 76 -3.33 16.15 -13.80
CA ALA A 76 -2.90 17.20 -12.87
C ALA A 76 -1.39 17.19 -12.62
N LEU A 77 -0.80 16.02 -12.35
CA LEU A 77 0.64 15.90 -12.09
C LEU A 77 1.48 16.24 -13.32
N LYS A 78 1.03 15.86 -14.52
CA LYS A 78 1.70 16.27 -15.77
C LYS A 78 1.64 17.79 -15.98
N LEU A 79 0.52 18.43 -15.64
CA LEU A 79 0.35 19.89 -15.74
C LEU A 79 1.21 20.66 -14.72
N LEU A 80 1.41 20.11 -13.51
CA LEU A 80 2.33 20.70 -12.53
C LEU A 80 3.77 20.77 -13.04
N GLY A 81 4.15 19.85 -13.94
CA GLY A 81 5.50 19.73 -14.44
C GLY A 81 6.48 19.21 -13.39
N ARG A 82 7.74 19.03 -13.81
CA ARG A 82 8.76 18.31 -13.03
C ARG A 82 9.04 18.98 -11.68
N ASP A 83 9.22 20.29 -11.64
CA ASP A 83 9.68 20.97 -10.43
C ASP A 83 8.61 21.02 -9.33
N MET A 84 7.35 21.30 -9.69
CA MET A 84 6.25 21.31 -8.71
C MET A 84 5.86 19.89 -8.28
N HIS A 85 5.90 18.90 -9.19
CA HIS A 85 5.73 17.50 -8.83
C HIS A 85 6.83 17.05 -7.85
N ARG A 86 8.10 17.45 -8.07
CA ARG A 86 9.19 17.20 -7.12
C ARG A 86 8.91 17.80 -5.74
N LYS A 87 8.50 19.07 -5.70
CA LYS A 87 8.17 19.75 -4.42
C LYS A 87 7.04 19.02 -3.70
N LEU A 88 5.98 18.63 -4.43
CA LEU A 88 4.88 17.85 -3.90
C LEU A 88 5.35 16.51 -3.30
N CYS A 89 6.22 15.77 -4.00
CA CYS A 89 6.80 14.53 -3.49
C CYS A 89 7.59 14.77 -2.19
N ILE A 90 8.42 15.81 -2.14
CA ILE A 90 9.19 16.17 -0.94
C ILE A 90 8.24 16.53 0.22
N THR A 91 7.20 17.32 -0.04
CA THR A 91 6.19 17.68 0.97
C THR A 91 5.51 16.44 1.54
N ILE A 92 5.10 15.49 0.69
CA ILE A 92 4.47 14.23 1.13
C ILE A 92 5.45 13.41 1.97
N LEU A 93 6.70 13.27 1.54
CA LEU A 93 7.72 12.50 2.27
C LEU A 93 8.06 13.12 3.63
N ILE A 94 8.10 14.45 3.74
CA ILE A 94 8.34 15.12 5.02
C ILE A 94 7.11 14.97 5.92
N MET A 95 5.93 15.37 5.42
CA MET A 95 4.70 15.40 6.22
C MET A 95 4.30 14.00 6.69
N TRP A 96 4.24 13.03 5.77
CA TRP A 96 3.74 11.69 6.05
C TRP A 96 4.87 10.71 6.39
N GLY A 97 6.03 10.85 5.76
CA GLY A 97 7.14 9.94 5.98
C GLY A 97 7.92 10.21 7.27
N LEU A 98 8.10 11.48 7.64
CA LEU A 98 8.93 11.89 8.79
C LEU A 98 8.08 12.41 9.96
N CYS A 99 7.22 13.41 9.73
CA CYS A 99 6.47 14.05 10.82
C CYS A 99 5.42 13.11 11.45
N TYR A 100 4.83 12.20 10.68
CA TYR A 100 3.86 11.23 11.20
C TYR A 100 4.47 10.30 12.27
N GLY A 101 5.73 9.90 12.13
CA GLY A 101 6.40 9.06 13.14
C GLY A 101 6.67 9.79 14.45
N VAL A 102 6.81 11.13 14.43
CA VAL A 102 6.97 11.98 15.62
C VAL A 102 5.63 12.41 16.22
N ALA A 103 4.53 12.25 15.49
CA ALA A 103 3.18 12.64 15.91
C ALA A 103 2.78 12.11 17.31
N PRO A 104 3.09 10.85 17.71
CA PRO A 104 2.78 10.36 19.06
C PRO A 104 3.47 11.14 20.17
N PHE A 105 4.69 11.65 19.93
CA PHE A 105 5.43 12.47 20.89
C PHE A 105 4.77 13.83 21.10
N LEU A 106 4.18 14.38 20.04
CA LEU A 106 3.57 15.71 20.06
C LEU A 106 2.08 15.68 20.44
N GLY A 107 1.49 14.49 20.63
CA GLY A 107 0.04 14.34 20.82
C GLY A 107 -0.78 14.87 19.62
N LEU A 108 -0.13 15.02 18.47
CA LEU A 108 -0.72 15.56 17.26
C LEU A 108 -1.23 14.41 16.37
N TRP A 109 -2.17 14.71 15.49
CA TRP A 109 -2.70 13.80 14.48
C TRP A 109 -3.47 12.60 15.07
N GLY A 110 -4.80 12.63 14.99
CA GLY A 110 -5.65 11.46 15.28
C GLY A 110 -5.44 10.33 14.25
N ARG A 111 -6.17 9.21 14.39
CA ARG A 111 -6.18 8.12 13.40
C ARG A 111 -6.77 8.62 12.07
N LEU A 112 -5.96 9.26 11.23
CA LEU A 112 -6.29 9.62 9.86
C LEU A 112 -6.23 8.34 9.00
N GLY A 113 -7.29 7.54 9.04
CA GLY A 113 -7.41 6.26 8.35
C GLY A 113 -8.02 6.40 6.96
N LEU A 114 -7.37 7.12 6.06
CA LEU A 114 -7.81 7.18 4.66
C LEU A 114 -6.87 6.34 3.79
N ASN A 115 -7.05 5.01 3.83
CA ASN A 115 -6.26 4.03 3.07
C ASN A 115 -6.14 4.38 1.57
N ALA A 116 -7.18 5.00 0.99
CA ALA A 116 -7.16 5.45 -0.40
C ALA A 116 -6.22 6.65 -0.64
N VAL A 117 -6.09 7.55 0.35
CA VAL A 117 -5.17 8.71 0.29
C VAL A 117 -3.73 8.23 0.31
N GLU A 118 -3.42 7.21 1.10
CA GLU A 118 -2.09 6.59 1.13
C GLU A 118 -1.68 6.02 -0.23
N LEU A 119 -2.61 5.33 -0.91
CA LEU A 119 -2.39 4.85 -2.28
C LEU A 119 -2.26 5.99 -3.29
N ILE A 120 -2.95 7.10 -3.10
CA ILE A 120 -2.78 8.31 -3.92
C ILE A 120 -1.37 8.90 -3.70
N PHE A 121 -0.87 8.94 -2.47
CA PHE A 121 0.49 9.38 -2.17
C PHE A 121 1.53 8.51 -2.85
N LEU A 122 1.38 7.17 -2.78
CA LEU A 122 2.24 6.25 -3.54
C LEU A 122 2.17 6.54 -5.03
N TYR A 123 0.98 6.75 -5.57
CA TYR A 123 0.82 7.04 -6.99
C TYR A 123 1.59 8.31 -7.40
N ILE A 124 1.56 9.36 -6.59
CA ILE A 124 2.31 10.61 -6.82
C ILE A 124 3.82 10.33 -6.82
N LEU A 125 4.33 9.56 -5.85
CA LEU A 125 5.76 9.23 -5.76
C LEU A 125 6.23 8.35 -6.93
N ILE A 126 5.49 7.28 -7.23
CA ILE A 126 5.82 6.32 -8.30
C ILE A 126 5.74 7.00 -9.68
N SER A 127 4.75 7.87 -9.90
CA SER A 127 4.64 8.61 -11.16
C SER A 127 5.80 9.59 -11.35
N TYR A 128 6.23 10.29 -10.30
CA TYR A 128 7.42 11.15 -10.37
C TYR A 128 8.66 10.35 -10.75
N TYR A 129 8.89 9.23 -10.06
CA TYR A 129 9.98 8.31 -10.36
C TYR A 129 9.94 7.88 -11.84
N ARG A 130 8.79 7.37 -12.29
CA ARG A 130 8.63 6.83 -13.65
C ARG A 130 8.77 7.90 -14.75
N TRP A 131 8.37 9.15 -14.50
CA TRP A 131 8.37 10.19 -15.52
C TRP A 131 9.67 10.99 -15.58
N TYR A 132 10.38 11.13 -14.47
CA TYR A 132 11.49 12.08 -14.36
C TYR A 132 12.82 11.49 -13.88
N ILE A 133 12.83 10.24 -13.39
CA ILE A 133 14.04 9.61 -12.86
C ILE A 133 14.47 8.46 -13.79
N ASN A 134 15.53 8.71 -14.57
CA ASN A 134 16.10 7.72 -15.50
C ASN A 134 17.44 7.13 -15.02
N SER A 135 18.01 7.63 -13.92
CA SER A 135 19.40 7.35 -13.50
C SER A 135 19.53 6.33 -12.37
N TRP A 136 18.44 5.95 -11.71
CA TRP A 136 18.51 5.06 -10.56
C TRP A 136 18.86 3.64 -10.97
N THR A 137 19.83 3.06 -10.26
CA THR A 137 20.37 1.72 -10.56
C THR A 137 19.97 0.72 -9.49
N ARG A 138 20.21 -0.58 -9.74
CA ARG A 138 20.03 -1.63 -8.72
C ARG A 138 20.86 -1.39 -7.46
N LYS A 139 22.02 -0.72 -7.56
CA LYS A 139 22.80 -0.32 -6.39
C LYS A 139 22.02 0.66 -5.52
N THR A 140 21.40 1.67 -6.14
CA THR A 140 20.51 2.61 -5.44
C THR A 140 19.36 1.88 -4.77
N GLY A 141 18.75 0.90 -5.44
CA GLY A 141 17.69 0.07 -4.86
C GLY A 141 18.14 -0.68 -3.60
N TRP A 142 19.28 -1.37 -3.66
CA TRP A 142 19.86 -2.05 -2.48
C TRP A 142 20.23 -1.09 -1.36
N THR A 143 20.76 0.10 -1.69
CA THR A 143 21.07 1.13 -0.70
C THR A 143 19.80 1.62 0.01
N LEU A 144 18.72 1.92 -0.74
CA LEU A 144 17.45 2.35 -0.16
C LEU A 144 16.83 1.24 0.71
N PHE A 145 16.86 -0.01 0.23
CA PHE A 145 16.39 -1.16 0.99
C PHE A 145 17.16 -1.31 2.30
N ALA A 146 18.49 -1.30 2.24
CA ALA A 146 19.34 -1.43 3.42
C ALA A 146 19.11 -0.29 4.42
N ILE A 147 19.03 0.95 3.95
CA ILE A 147 18.73 2.11 4.82
C ILE A 147 17.37 1.95 5.49
N GLY A 148 16.33 1.57 4.74
CA GLY A 148 14.99 1.38 5.30
C GLY A 148 14.95 0.29 6.36
N VAL A 149 15.58 -0.87 6.10
CA VAL A 149 15.69 -1.98 7.04
C VAL A 149 16.46 -1.57 8.30
N ILE A 150 17.64 -0.96 8.14
CA ILE A 150 18.46 -0.48 9.26
C ILE A 150 17.68 0.53 10.10
N TRP A 151 16.95 1.45 9.47
CA TRP A 151 16.12 2.43 10.18
C TRP A 151 15.05 1.75 11.02
N ILE A 152 14.29 0.80 10.46
CA ILE A 152 13.25 0.06 11.17
C ILE A 152 13.83 -0.65 12.41
N PHE A 153 14.94 -1.38 12.24
CA PHE A 153 15.59 -2.09 13.35
C PHE A 153 16.18 -1.12 14.38
N ALA A 154 16.78 -0.01 13.95
CA ALA A 154 17.32 1.00 14.86
C ALA A 154 16.22 1.61 15.74
N VAL A 155 15.09 2.01 15.13
CA VAL A 155 13.95 2.57 15.89
C VAL A 155 13.36 1.52 16.83
N MET A 156 13.26 0.26 16.42
CA MET A 156 12.81 -0.84 17.27
C MET A 156 13.71 -0.99 18.51
N ILE A 157 15.03 -1.11 18.31
CA ILE A 157 15.99 -1.31 19.41
C ILE A 157 15.98 -0.11 20.35
N ILE A 158 16.00 1.11 19.82
CA ILE A 158 15.93 2.34 20.62
C ILE A 158 14.63 2.40 21.42
N ALA A 159 13.49 2.06 20.81
CA ALA A 159 12.20 2.05 21.49
C ALA A 159 12.16 1.02 22.63
N CYS A 160 12.68 -0.19 22.42
CA CYS A 160 12.79 -1.21 23.47
C CYS A 160 13.63 -0.70 24.65
N ILE A 161 14.86 -0.23 24.39
CA ILE A 161 15.77 0.25 25.43
C ILE A 161 15.15 1.41 26.21
N LEU A 162 14.56 2.39 25.52
CA LEU A 162 13.95 3.54 26.17
C LEU A 162 12.71 3.16 26.98
N THR A 163 11.87 2.23 26.49
CA THR A 163 10.74 1.73 27.28
C THR A 163 11.20 0.96 28.52
N ASP A 164 12.25 0.13 28.42
CA ASP A 164 12.79 -0.62 29.56
C ASP A 164 13.42 0.30 30.61
N VAL A 165 14.13 1.36 30.18
CA VAL A 165 14.80 2.31 31.10
C VAL A 165 13.80 3.28 31.74
N THR A 166 12.81 3.77 30.99
CA THR A 166 11.89 4.82 31.46
C THR A 166 10.56 4.30 31.99
N GLY A 167 10.18 3.06 31.66
CA GLY A 167 8.86 2.51 31.92
C GLY A 167 7.73 3.12 31.05
N HIS A 168 8.03 4.07 30.15
CA HIS A 168 7.01 4.74 29.35
C HIS A 168 6.72 4.01 28.02
N VAL A 169 5.45 3.65 27.83
CA VAL A 169 4.95 3.01 26.59
C VAL A 169 4.98 3.93 25.35
N LEU A 170 5.23 5.23 25.54
CA LEU A 170 5.31 6.21 24.46
C LEU A 170 6.35 5.83 23.39
N PHE A 171 7.48 5.26 23.78
CA PHE A 171 8.53 4.88 22.83
C PHE A 171 8.10 3.72 21.92
N MET A 172 7.33 2.76 22.45
CA MET A 172 6.70 1.72 21.62
C MET A 172 5.67 2.32 20.65
N ASN A 173 4.88 3.31 21.07
CA ASN A 173 3.95 4.00 20.17
C ASN A 173 4.69 4.73 19.03
N VAL A 174 5.86 5.31 19.30
CA VAL A 174 6.72 5.91 18.28
C VAL A 174 7.23 4.85 17.31
N TYR A 175 7.74 3.71 17.81
CA TYR A 175 8.13 2.59 16.96
C TYR A 175 6.99 2.11 16.06
N HIS A 176 5.80 1.89 16.61
CA HIS A 176 4.62 1.50 15.84
C HIS A 176 4.24 2.56 14.79
N SER A 177 4.48 3.84 15.07
CA SER A 177 4.17 4.91 14.12
C SER A 177 5.16 5.00 12.98
N TYR A 178 6.45 4.68 13.21
CA TYR A 178 7.46 4.61 12.15
C TYR A 178 7.41 3.30 11.33
N THR A 179 6.85 2.23 11.90
CA THR A 179 6.70 0.93 11.22
C THR A 179 5.35 0.72 10.56
N ARG A 180 4.45 1.71 10.66
CA ARG A 180 3.21 1.73 9.88
C ARG A 180 3.49 1.75 8.38
N THR A 181 2.49 1.30 7.64
CA THR A 181 2.47 1.39 6.18
C THR A 181 2.63 2.85 5.74
N PHE A 182 3.34 3.07 4.62
CA PHE A 182 3.53 4.37 3.98
C PHE A 182 4.39 5.42 4.74
N THR A 183 5.06 5.04 5.81
CA THR A 183 6.08 5.85 6.49
C THR A 183 7.39 5.88 5.70
N LEU A 184 8.30 6.83 5.99
CA LEU A 184 9.56 6.92 5.24
C LEU A 184 10.39 5.61 5.29
N PRO A 185 10.57 4.93 6.45
CA PRO A 185 11.30 3.67 6.48
C PRO A 185 10.65 2.57 5.64
N SER A 186 9.32 2.42 5.71
CA SER A 186 8.60 1.41 4.91
C SER A 186 8.68 1.73 3.41
N LEU A 187 8.49 2.99 3.01
CA LEU A 187 8.65 3.43 1.63
C LEU A 187 10.06 3.17 1.08
N LEU A 188 11.12 3.38 1.88
CA LEU A 188 12.49 3.08 1.46
C LEU A 188 12.70 1.59 1.17
N VAL A 189 12.14 0.72 2.00
CA VAL A 189 12.14 -0.74 1.78
C VAL A 189 11.37 -1.10 0.51
N GLU A 190 10.14 -0.61 0.38
CA GLU A 190 9.26 -0.90 -0.76
C GLU A 190 9.85 -0.41 -2.08
N PHE A 191 10.23 0.87 -2.17
CA PHE A 191 10.85 1.43 -3.37
C PHE A 191 12.21 0.78 -3.66
N GLY A 192 13.00 0.48 -2.63
CA GLY A 192 14.27 -0.23 -2.76
C GLY A 192 14.10 -1.59 -3.42
N LEU A 193 13.15 -2.40 -2.93
CA LEU A 193 12.81 -3.71 -3.51
C LEU A 193 12.30 -3.59 -4.94
N ILE A 194 11.40 -2.63 -5.21
CA ILE A 194 10.92 -2.37 -6.57
C ILE A 194 12.11 -2.12 -7.49
N LEU A 195 13.05 -1.23 -7.13
CA LEU A 195 14.22 -0.91 -7.96
C LEU A 195 15.17 -2.09 -8.17
N VAL A 196 15.34 -2.94 -7.16
CA VAL A 196 16.17 -4.15 -7.25
C VAL A 196 15.54 -5.14 -8.22
N CYS A 197 14.23 -5.33 -8.13
CA CYS A 197 13.47 -6.30 -8.92
C CYS A 197 13.15 -5.80 -10.34
N THR A 198 12.95 -4.49 -10.52
CA THR A 198 12.69 -3.90 -11.84
C THR A 198 14.00 -3.53 -12.52
N ASN A 199 14.44 -4.35 -13.47
CA ASN A 199 15.50 -3.97 -14.39
C ASN A 199 14.90 -3.57 -15.75
N PRO A 200 14.88 -2.29 -16.12
CA PRO A 200 14.32 -1.85 -17.40
C PRO A 200 15.09 -2.39 -18.62
N LYS A 201 16.30 -2.94 -18.44
CA LYS A 201 17.12 -3.50 -19.53
C LYS A 201 17.00 -5.02 -19.70
N ARG A 202 16.37 -5.74 -18.77
CA ARG A 202 16.19 -7.19 -18.86
C ARG A 202 14.88 -7.61 -18.21
N GLU A 203 13.83 -7.67 -19.02
CA GLU A 203 12.57 -8.30 -18.64
C GLU A 203 12.79 -9.82 -18.60
N HIS A 204 12.75 -10.41 -17.41
CA HIS A 204 12.83 -11.87 -17.25
C HIS A 204 11.41 -12.42 -17.21
N HIS A 205 11.09 -13.31 -18.14
CA HIS A 205 9.79 -13.96 -18.18
C HIS A 205 9.92 -15.40 -17.68
N SER A 206 9.29 -15.70 -16.55
CA SER A 206 9.16 -17.06 -16.04
C SER A 206 7.70 -17.41 -15.87
N ARG A 207 7.27 -18.51 -16.51
CA ARG A 207 5.88 -18.98 -16.43
C ARG A 207 5.49 -19.34 -14.99
N ILE A 208 6.41 -19.97 -14.25
CA ILE A 208 6.19 -20.38 -12.86
C ILE A 208 6.03 -19.15 -11.97
N VAL A 209 6.93 -18.18 -12.09
CA VAL A 209 6.87 -16.93 -11.31
C VAL A 209 5.59 -16.18 -11.61
N ASN A 210 5.20 -16.07 -12.89
CA ASN A 210 3.97 -15.40 -13.28
C ASN A 210 2.71 -16.14 -12.79
N ALA A 211 2.72 -17.47 -12.76
CA ALA A 211 1.61 -18.25 -12.21
C ALA A 211 1.44 -18.01 -10.70
N ILE A 212 2.55 -18.02 -9.94
CA ILE A 212 2.54 -17.74 -8.50
C ILE A 212 2.12 -16.28 -8.26
N ALA A 213 2.69 -15.33 -9.00
CA ALA A 213 2.33 -13.91 -8.90
C ALA A 213 0.84 -13.66 -9.22
N GLY A 214 0.27 -14.43 -10.15
CA GLY A 214 -1.17 -14.39 -10.45
C GLY A 214 -2.06 -14.73 -9.27
N SER A 215 -1.58 -15.54 -8.32
CA SER A 215 -2.32 -15.87 -7.08
C SER A 215 -2.17 -14.86 -5.94
N ALA A 216 -1.32 -13.82 -6.07
CA ALA A 216 -1.05 -12.89 -4.98
C ALA A 216 -2.32 -12.19 -4.45
N LEU A 217 -3.23 -11.80 -5.35
CA LEU A 217 -4.52 -11.21 -4.97
C LEU A 217 -5.39 -12.23 -4.22
N SER A 218 -5.46 -13.47 -4.71
CA SER A 218 -6.23 -14.53 -4.05
C SER A 218 -5.73 -14.83 -2.65
N ALA A 219 -4.41 -14.89 -2.44
CA ALA A 219 -3.82 -15.08 -1.12
C ALA A 219 -4.26 -13.98 -0.16
N TYR A 220 -4.17 -12.70 -0.58
CA TYR A 220 -4.65 -11.57 0.20
C TYR A 220 -6.15 -11.68 0.55
N LEU A 221 -7.00 -11.98 -0.44
CA LEU A 221 -8.45 -12.09 -0.23
C LEU A 221 -8.79 -13.19 0.78
N VAL A 222 -8.09 -14.33 0.72
CA VAL A 222 -8.29 -15.45 1.63
C VAL A 222 -7.81 -15.11 3.05
N THR A 223 -6.63 -14.52 3.21
CA THR A 223 -6.08 -14.24 4.55
C THR A 223 -6.80 -13.11 5.29
N GLU A 224 -7.31 -12.13 4.55
CA GLU A 224 -8.00 -10.96 5.14
C GLU A 224 -9.52 -11.13 5.23
N TYR A 225 -10.06 -12.29 4.83
CA TYR A 225 -11.50 -12.54 4.95
C TYR A 225 -11.91 -12.66 6.42
N PRO A 226 -13.08 -12.13 6.85
CA PRO A 226 -13.42 -12.07 8.27
C PRO A 226 -13.42 -13.42 9.03
N ALA A 227 -13.72 -14.53 8.36
CA ALA A 227 -13.73 -15.86 9.01
C ALA A 227 -12.32 -16.48 9.17
N THR A 228 -11.34 -16.00 8.43
CA THR A 228 -9.97 -16.54 8.39
C THR A 228 -8.95 -15.58 9.01
N ARG A 229 -9.35 -14.34 9.27
CA ARG A 229 -8.52 -13.31 9.88
C ARG A 229 -8.24 -13.67 11.34
N THR A 230 -7.04 -14.19 11.61
CA THR A 230 -6.47 -14.44 12.94
C THR A 230 -5.86 -13.18 13.53
#